data_AF-A0A1C5WDT0-F1
#
_entry.id   AF-A0A1C5WDT0-F1
#
_cell.length_a   1.000
_cell.length_b   1.000
_cell.length_c   1.000
_cell.angle_alpha   90.00
_cell.angle_beta   90.00
_cell.angle_gamma   90.00
#
_symmetry.space_group_name_H-M   'P 1'
#
loop_
_entity.id
_entity.type
_entity.pdbx_description
1 polymer ?
#
loop_
_entity_poly.entity_id
_entity_poly.type
_entity_poly.pdbx_seq_one_letter_code
_entity_poly.pdbx_strand_id
1 'polypeptide(L)'
;MAIQFELYKTPHPKDEENKETYHARVVNFQHIDTDYLAKEIQMATSLTEGDVKSVLESLSHFMGYRLREGESVHLDGIGYFQVKLNSQEPITSPKLKANQIKLKANICFKADAKLKRSVSVVHVERSRLRNHSASLSNEKIDKLLTNYFNDKPMLTRIDFQRLCGFTSTTAARHIKRLKEEKKLNNIHTYYNPIYVPMPGYYGKAEIKEDETNAIK
;
A
#
# COMPACT_ATOMS: atom_id res chain seq x y z
N MET A 1 13.25 -8.43 -21.09
CA MET A 1 11.93 -7.91 -20.67
C MET A 1 12.12 -6.52 -20.06
N ALA A 2 11.16 -5.62 -20.25
CA ALA A 2 11.22 -4.28 -19.67
C ALA A 2 10.61 -4.26 -18.26
N ILE A 3 11.09 -3.37 -17.39
CA ILE A 3 10.34 -2.99 -16.19
C ILE A 3 9.22 -2.06 -16.63
N GLN A 4 7.97 -2.48 -16.40
CA GLN A 4 6.80 -1.69 -16.72
C GLN A 4 6.48 -0.76 -15.56
N PHE A 5 6.31 0.53 -15.83
CA PHE A 5 5.94 1.51 -14.81
C PHE A 5 4.68 2.29 -15.16
N GLU A 6 4.04 2.85 -14.15
CA GLU A 6 2.94 3.80 -14.28
C GLU A 6 3.18 5.01 -13.36
N LEU A 7 2.63 6.16 -13.72
CA LEU A 7 2.80 7.39 -12.96
C LEU A 7 1.66 7.56 -11.96
N TYR A 8 2.02 7.86 -10.71
CA TYR A 8 1.09 8.15 -9.63
C TYR A 8 1.27 9.59 -9.19
N LYS A 9 0.15 10.28 -8.92
CA LYS A 9 0.21 11.60 -8.28
C LYS A 9 0.91 11.48 -6.93
N THR A 10 1.90 12.34 -6.70
CA THR A 10 2.60 12.40 -5.42
C THR A 10 1.69 13.08 -4.41
N PRO A 11 1.39 12.44 -3.25
CA PRO A 11 0.59 13.07 -2.22
C PRO A 11 1.42 14.17 -1.55
N HIS A 12 0.88 15.39 -1.50
CA HIS A 12 1.50 16.52 -0.81
C HIS A 12 0.68 16.93 0.42
N PRO A 13 1.32 17.51 1.46
CA PRO A 13 0.61 18.12 2.57
C PRO A 13 -0.33 19.23 2.08
N LYS A 14 -1.43 19.47 2.81
CA LYS A 14 -2.46 20.45 2.42
C LYS A 14 -1.98 21.90 2.42
N ASP A 15 -0.88 22.20 3.13
CA ASP A 15 -0.43 23.56 3.42
C ASP A 15 0.64 24.09 2.45
N GLU A 16 1.03 23.31 1.43
CA GLU A 16 1.99 23.74 0.40
C GLU A 16 1.29 24.08 -0.93
N GLU A 17 1.64 25.24 -1.50
CA GLU A 17 1.22 25.67 -2.83
C GLU A 17 1.78 24.70 -3.89
N ASN A 18 0.91 23.82 -4.38
CA ASN A 18 1.33 22.59 -5.04
C ASN A 18 1.42 22.68 -6.56
N LYS A 19 2.61 22.45 -7.12
CA LYS A 19 2.73 21.93 -8.49
C LYS A 19 2.35 20.45 -8.47
N GLU A 20 1.48 20.01 -9.38
CA GLU A 20 1.19 18.58 -9.52
C GLU A 20 2.47 17.81 -9.90
N THR A 21 3.04 17.06 -8.97
CA THR A 21 4.16 16.15 -9.25
C THR A 21 3.71 14.68 -9.29
N TYR A 22 4.45 13.88 -10.05
CA TYR A 22 4.17 12.47 -10.26
C TYR A 22 5.42 11.64 -9.95
N HIS A 23 5.23 10.42 -9.44
CA HIS A 23 6.30 9.44 -9.27
C HIS A 23 5.98 8.13 -10.00
N ALA A 24 7.00 7.49 -10.54
CA ALA A 24 6.87 6.20 -11.21
C ALA A 24 6.74 5.06 -10.17
N ARG A 25 5.87 4.09 -10.45
CA ARG A 25 5.78 2.82 -9.73
C ARG A 25 5.83 1.65 -10.70
N VAL A 26 6.56 0.61 -10.34
CA VAL A 26 6.62 -0.65 -11.10
C VAL A 26 5.25 -1.34 -11.04
N VAL A 27 4.78 -1.83 -12.20
CA VAL A 27 3.46 -2.45 -12.37
C VAL A 27 3.57 -3.96 -12.54
N ASN A 28 4.55 -4.44 -13.29
CA ASN A 28 4.79 -5.87 -13.52
C ASN A 28 5.65 -6.51 -12.43
N PHE A 29 5.50 -6.08 -11.18
CA PHE A 29 6.24 -6.64 -10.06
C PHE A 29 5.85 -8.11 -9.84
N GLN A 30 6.85 -8.98 -9.82
CA GLN A 30 6.68 -10.39 -9.46
C GLN A 30 7.45 -10.67 -8.17
N HIS A 31 6.83 -11.47 -7.31
CA HIS A 31 7.50 -11.99 -6.14
C HIS A 31 8.16 -13.31 -6.53
N ILE A 32 9.49 -13.30 -6.53
CA ILE A 32 10.29 -14.51 -6.71
C ILE A 32 10.67 -15.02 -5.32
N ASP A 33 10.35 -16.28 -5.05
CA ASP A 33 10.64 -16.92 -3.78
C ASP A 33 11.95 -17.73 -3.82
N THR A 34 12.34 -18.26 -2.66
CA THR A 34 13.55 -19.06 -2.52
C THR A 34 13.49 -20.36 -3.32
N ASP A 35 12.31 -20.96 -3.47
CA ASP A 35 12.13 -22.22 -4.21
C ASP A 35 12.40 -22.03 -5.71
N TYR A 36 11.91 -20.94 -6.28
CA TYR A 36 12.18 -20.57 -7.65
C TYR A 36 13.66 -20.26 -7.87
N LEU A 37 14.30 -19.46 -7.01
CA LEU A 37 15.73 -19.16 -7.11
C LEU A 37 16.60 -20.42 -6.95
N ALA A 38 16.23 -21.34 -6.05
CA ALA A 38 16.95 -22.59 -5.87
C ALA A 38 16.94 -23.45 -7.14
N LYS A 39 15.81 -23.48 -7.88
CA LYS A 39 15.72 -24.13 -9.19
C LYS A 39 16.65 -23.49 -10.21
N GLU A 40 16.66 -22.16 -10.31
CA GLU A 40 17.55 -21.47 -11.24
C GLU A 40 19.02 -21.73 -10.92
N ILE A 41 19.39 -21.76 -9.63
CA ILE A 41 20.76 -22.07 -9.20
C ILE A 41 21.11 -23.53 -9.51
N GLN A 42 20.21 -24.48 -9.26
CA GLN A 42 20.43 -25.90 -9.62
C GLN A 42 20.65 -26.05 -11.13
N MET A 43 19.87 -25.35 -11.96
CA MET A 43 20.05 -25.40 -13.42
C MET A 43 21.40 -24.83 -13.89
N ALA A 44 21.98 -23.92 -13.11
CA ALA A 44 23.24 -23.25 -13.44
C ALA A 44 24.47 -23.88 -12.77
N THR A 45 24.30 -24.83 -11.84
CA THR A 45 25.37 -25.38 -11.02
C THR A 45 25.21 -26.90 -10.83
N SER A 46 26.12 -27.54 -10.09
CA SER A 46 26.00 -28.95 -9.71
C SER A 46 25.26 -29.17 -8.39
N LEU A 47 24.81 -28.10 -7.73
CA LEU A 47 24.10 -28.18 -6.45
C LEU A 47 22.65 -28.56 -6.67
N THR A 48 22.10 -29.43 -5.82
CA THR A 48 20.66 -29.71 -5.83
C THR A 48 19.89 -28.56 -5.18
N GLU A 49 18.58 -28.46 -5.45
CA GLU A 49 17.68 -27.54 -4.76
C GLU A 49 17.77 -27.70 -3.22
N GLY A 50 17.95 -28.94 -2.75
CA GLY A 50 18.14 -29.25 -1.33
C GLY A 50 19.41 -28.64 -0.75
N ASP A 51 20.53 -28.79 -1.45
CA ASP A 51 21.81 -28.20 -1.06
C ASP A 51 21.73 -26.68 -1.00
N VAL A 52 21.14 -26.05 -2.03
CA VAL A 52 20.98 -24.59 -2.09
C VAL A 52 20.15 -24.07 -0.92
N LYS A 53 19.02 -24.71 -0.62
CA LYS A 53 18.17 -24.31 0.52
C LYS A 53 18.90 -24.48 1.85
N SER A 54 19.63 -25.58 2.02
CA SER A 54 20.42 -25.83 3.24
C SER A 54 21.51 -24.76 3.46
N VAL A 55 22.19 -24.35 2.40
CA VAL A 55 23.19 -23.27 2.46
C VAL A 55 22.53 -21.94 2.81
N LEU A 56 21.42 -21.59 2.19
CA LEU A 56 20.70 -20.32 2.47
C LEU A 56 20.14 -20.27 3.90
N GLU A 57 19.63 -21.39 4.41
CA GLU A 57 19.16 -21.51 5.80
C GLU A 57 20.33 -21.35 6.79
N SER A 58 21.42 -22.08 6.56
CA SER A 58 22.64 -21.98 7.38
C SER A 58 23.22 -20.57 7.36
N LEU A 59 23.26 -19.94 6.19
CA LEU A 59 23.71 -18.56 6.03
C LEU A 59 22.84 -17.60 6.86
N SER A 60 21.51 -17.73 6.79
CA SER A 60 20.58 -16.92 7.60
C SER A 60 20.85 -17.08 9.10
N HIS A 61 21.05 -18.32 9.56
CA HIS A 61 21.37 -18.61 10.96
C HIS A 61 22.66 -17.92 11.42
N PHE A 62 23.77 -18.12 10.70
CA PHE A 62 25.06 -17.55 11.08
C PHE A 62 25.08 -16.02 10.95
N MET A 63 24.43 -15.46 9.93
CA MET A 63 24.25 -14.01 9.81
C MET A 63 23.52 -13.42 11.02
N GLY A 64 22.46 -14.08 11.49
CA GLY A 64 21.74 -13.67 12.69
C GLY A 64 22.64 -13.58 13.92
N TYR A 65 23.55 -14.55 14.10
CA TYR A 65 24.52 -14.52 15.19
C TYR A 65 25.49 -13.34 15.07
N ARG A 66 26.14 -13.16 13.91
CA ARG A 66 27.11 -12.08 13.72
C ARG A 66 26.47 -10.69 13.86
N LEU A 67 25.26 -10.50 13.34
CA LEU A 67 24.52 -9.24 13.47
C LEU A 67 24.15 -8.94 14.93
N ARG A 68 23.80 -9.96 15.72
CA ARG A 68 23.48 -9.79 17.16
C ARG A 68 24.68 -9.28 17.95
N GLU A 69 25.89 -9.68 17.56
CA GLU A 69 27.15 -9.18 18.12
C GLU A 69 27.53 -7.77 17.63
N GLY A 70 26.65 -7.12 16.85
CA GLY A 70 26.86 -5.76 16.34
C GLY A 70 27.77 -5.69 15.12
N GLU A 71 28.13 -6.83 14.54
CA GLU A 71 29.01 -6.88 13.39
C GLU A 71 28.29 -6.60 12.07
N SER A 72 29.05 -6.22 11.05
CA SER A 72 28.56 -6.13 9.68
C SER A 72 28.89 -7.41 8.92
N VAL A 73 27.89 -7.97 8.23
CA VAL A 73 28.12 -9.09 7.31
C VAL A 73 28.12 -8.58 5.87
N HIS A 74 29.21 -8.82 5.15
CA HIS A 74 29.33 -8.56 3.72
C HIS A 74 29.26 -9.88 2.96
N LEU A 75 28.33 -9.96 2.01
CA LEU A 75 28.27 -11.03 1.03
C LEU A 75 28.69 -10.46 -0.31
N ASP A 76 29.81 -10.95 -0.84
CA ASP A 76 30.37 -10.43 -2.09
C ASP A 76 29.35 -10.54 -3.23
N GLY A 77 29.22 -9.46 -4.00
CA GLY A 77 28.24 -9.36 -5.08
C GLY A 77 26.78 -9.21 -4.65
N ILE A 78 26.46 -9.24 -3.35
CA ILE A 78 25.10 -9.02 -2.82
C ILE A 78 25.06 -7.69 -2.06
N GLY A 79 25.81 -7.57 -0.97
CA GLY A 79 25.88 -6.33 -0.20
C GLY A 79 26.18 -6.52 1.28
N TYR A 80 25.93 -5.44 2.03
CA TYR A 80 26.20 -5.35 3.46
C TYR A 80 24.91 -5.40 4.26
N PHE A 81 24.92 -6.22 5.32
CA PHE A 81 23.89 -6.27 6.35
C PHE A 81 24.47 -5.73 7.64
N GLN A 82 23.78 -4.76 8.25
CA GLN A 82 24.25 -4.02 9.42
C GLN A 82 23.10 -3.75 10.39
N VAL A 83 23.39 -3.79 11.69
CA VAL A 83 22.43 -3.33 12.70
C VAL A 83 22.39 -1.81 12.73
N LYS A 84 21.19 -1.25 12.67
CA LYS A 84 20.89 0.17 12.85
C LYS A 84 19.96 0.35 14.05
N LEU A 85 20.30 1.29 14.92
CA LEU A 85 19.47 1.66 16.06
C LEU A 85 18.58 2.84 15.68
N ASN A 86 17.27 2.66 15.85
CA ASN A 86 16.28 3.73 15.70
C ASN A 86 15.71 4.06 17.08
N SER A 87 15.62 5.35 17.41
CA SER A 87 14.97 5.78 18.64
C SER A 87 13.45 5.70 18.51
N GLN A 88 12.77 5.18 19.53
CA GLN A 88 11.30 5.17 19.57
C GLN A 88 10.73 6.52 20.03
N GLU A 89 11.51 7.27 20.80
CA GLU A 89 11.17 8.59 21.32
C GLU A 89 12.31 9.58 20.97
N PRO A 90 12.05 10.89 20.82
CA PRO A 90 13.11 11.85 20.60
C PRO A 90 14.16 11.81 21.73
N ILE A 91 15.43 11.69 21.37
CA ILE A 91 16.52 11.76 22.34
C ILE A 91 16.71 13.23 22.69
N THR A 92 16.29 13.61 23.88
CA THR A 92 16.26 15.01 24.33
C THR A 92 17.62 15.52 24.83
N SER A 93 18.55 14.61 25.16
CA SER A 93 19.88 14.97 25.65
C SER A 93 20.91 13.86 25.40
N PRO A 94 22.16 14.20 25.03
CA PRO A 94 23.24 13.23 24.89
C PRO A 94 23.73 12.65 26.24
N LYS A 95 23.29 13.20 27.38
CA LYS A 95 23.67 12.72 28.72
C LYS A 95 22.82 11.54 29.22
N LEU A 96 21.76 11.18 28.50
CA LEU A 96 20.88 10.07 28.87
C LEU A 96 21.65 8.75 28.86
N LYS A 97 21.44 7.92 29.89
CA LYS A 97 22.04 6.59 29.97
C LYS A 97 21.32 5.64 29.02
N ALA A 98 22.01 4.59 28.56
CA ALA A 98 21.45 3.64 27.59
C ALA A 98 20.11 3.01 28.06
N ASN A 99 19.96 2.72 29.35
CA ASN A 99 18.73 2.16 29.93
C ASN A 99 17.56 3.16 29.98
N GLN A 100 17.81 4.45 29.77
CA GLN A 100 16.80 5.51 29.70
C GLN A 100 16.38 5.80 28.25
N ILE A 101 17.08 5.22 27.26
CA ILE A 101 16.80 5.44 25.85
C ILE A 101 16.08 4.21 25.29
N LYS A 102 14.88 4.42 24.77
CA LYS A 102 14.12 3.37 24.09
C LYS A 102 14.60 3.22 22.65
N LEU A 103 15.55 2.31 22.44
CA LEU A 103 16.09 1.98 21.12
C LEU A 103 15.43 0.73 20.55
N LYS A 104 15.18 0.75 19.24
CA LYS A 104 14.78 -0.41 18.44
C LYS A 104 15.89 -0.74 17.45
N ALA A 105 16.46 -1.93 17.57
CA ALA A 105 17.38 -2.46 16.57
C ALA A 105 16.61 -2.86 15.30
N ASN A 106 17.15 -2.50 14.15
CA ASN A 106 16.70 -2.93 12.83
C ASN A 106 17.91 -3.37 12.00
N ILE A 107 17.69 -4.15 10.95
CA ILE A 107 18.75 -4.51 9.99
C ILE A 107 18.62 -3.60 8.78
N CYS A 108 19.72 -2.97 8.40
CA CYS A 108 19.85 -2.20 7.17
C CYS A 108 20.60 -3.03 6.14
N PHE A 109 20.09 -3.04 4.90
CA PHE A 109 20.78 -3.62 3.76
C PHE A 109 21.31 -2.52 2.84
N LYS A 110 22.57 -2.64 2.45
CA LYS A 110 23.20 -1.79 1.44
C LYS A 110 23.71 -2.66 0.29
N ALA A 111 23.10 -2.53 -0.87
CA ALA A 111 23.48 -3.28 -2.07
C ALA A 111 24.94 -3.02 -2.48
N ASP A 112 25.61 -4.10 -2.87
CA ASP A 112 26.97 -4.06 -3.42
C ASP A 112 27.03 -3.20 -4.69
N ALA A 113 28.19 -2.60 -4.96
CA ALA A 113 28.42 -1.89 -6.21
C ALA A 113 28.23 -2.80 -7.44
N LYS A 114 28.66 -4.07 -7.37
CA LYS A 114 28.51 -5.05 -8.46
C LYS A 114 27.03 -5.29 -8.77
N LEU A 115 26.21 -5.49 -7.74
CA LEU A 115 24.77 -5.70 -7.88
C LEU A 115 24.05 -4.46 -8.43
N LYS A 116 24.41 -3.27 -7.96
CA LYS A 116 23.80 -2.03 -8.49
C LYS A 116 24.09 -1.84 -9.98
N ARG A 117 25.30 -2.18 -10.43
CA ARG A 117 25.68 -2.07 -11.85
C ARG A 117 24.95 -3.07 -12.74
N SER A 118 24.63 -4.28 -12.27
CA SER A 118 23.86 -5.23 -13.06
C SER A 118 22.42 -4.76 -13.31
N VAL A 119 21.85 -3.98 -12.39
CA VAL A 119 20.49 -3.41 -12.52
C VAL A 119 20.47 -2.06 -13.26
N SER A 120 21.60 -1.35 -13.39
CA SER A 120 21.61 -0.05 -14.09
C SER A 120 21.39 -0.14 -15.61
N VAL A 121 21.43 -1.34 -16.20
CA VAL A 121 21.25 -1.57 -17.65
C VAL A 121 19.81 -1.97 -17.99
N VAL A 122 18.84 -1.57 -17.17
CA VAL A 122 17.45 -2.00 -17.33
C VAL A 122 16.71 -1.15 -18.36
N HIS A 123 16.03 -1.83 -19.29
CA HIS A 123 15.05 -1.21 -20.17
C HIS A 123 13.73 -1.00 -19.42
N VAL A 124 13.16 0.21 -19.51
CA VAL A 124 11.96 0.62 -18.78
C VAL A 124 10.92 1.13 -19.77
N GLU A 125 9.67 0.69 -19.62
CA GLU A 125 8.56 1.08 -20.51
C GLU A 125 7.31 1.45 -19.72
N ARG A 126 6.44 2.29 -20.29
CA ARG A 126 5.16 2.61 -19.64
C ARG A 126 4.19 1.43 -19.79
N SER A 127 3.57 1.03 -18.68
CA SER A 127 2.55 -0.02 -18.67
C SER A 127 1.38 0.36 -19.57
N ARG A 128 0.88 -0.61 -20.35
CA ARG A 128 -0.40 -0.47 -21.07
C ARG A 128 -1.59 -0.60 -20.13
N LEU A 129 -1.42 -1.32 -19.02
CA LEU A 129 -2.44 -1.54 -18.00
C LEU A 129 -2.35 -0.46 -16.92
N ARG A 130 -3.46 0.23 -16.66
CA ARG A 130 -3.58 1.18 -15.56
C ARG A 130 -4.18 0.49 -14.34
N ASN A 131 -3.34 0.17 -13.37
CA ASN A 131 -3.73 -0.49 -12.13
C ASN A 131 -4.19 0.49 -11.03
N HIS A 132 -4.65 1.69 -11.42
CA HIS A 132 -5.13 2.72 -10.50
C HIS A 132 -6.36 3.44 -11.07
N SER A 133 -7.23 3.89 -10.18
CA SER A 133 -8.45 4.63 -10.53
C SER A 133 -8.11 5.95 -11.21
N ALA A 134 -8.86 6.31 -12.26
CA ALA A 134 -8.85 7.67 -12.76
C ALA A 134 -9.40 8.64 -11.70
N SER A 135 -8.93 9.89 -11.70
CA SER A 135 -9.49 10.91 -10.82
C SER A 135 -10.85 11.35 -11.35
N LEU A 136 -11.89 11.15 -10.54
CA LEU A 136 -13.23 11.68 -10.78
C LEU A 136 -13.49 12.81 -9.77
N SER A 137 -14.11 13.90 -10.23
CA SER A 137 -14.54 14.98 -9.33
C SER A 137 -15.69 14.50 -8.45
N ASN A 138 -15.80 15.09 -7.25
CA ASN A 138 -16.88 14.75 -6.32
C ASN A 138 -18.27 14.98 -6.94
N GLU A 139 -18.43 16.04 -7.73
CA GLU A 139 -19.67 16.32 -8.46
C GLU A 139 -20.05 15.23 -9.47
N LYS A 140 -19.06 14.67 -10.20
CA LYS A 140 -19.31 13.57 -11.14
C LYS A 140 -19.72 12.30 -10.41
N ILE A 141 -19.08 12.01 -9.27
CA ILE A 141 -19.45 10.88 -8.40
C ILE A 141 -20.89 11.04 -7.92
N ASP A 142 -21.23 12.24 -7.43
CA ASP A 142 -22.56 12.52 -6.90
C ASP A 142 -23.63 12.40 -8.00
N LYS A 143 -23.35 12.84 -9.24
CA LYS A 143 -24.24 12.62 -10.42
C LYS A 143 -24.42 11.14 -10.75
N LEU A 144 -23.35 10.34 -10.73
CA LEU A 144 -23.43 8.90 -10.98
C LEU A 144 -24.28 8.20 -9.91
N LEU A 145 -24.12 8.60 -8.64
CA LEU A 145 -24.92 8.07 -7.54
C LEU A 145 -26.40 8.45 -7.66
N THR A 146 -26.73 9.70 -8.01
CA THR A 146 -28.12 10.11 -8.25
C THR A 146 -28.77 9.22 -9.32
N ASN A 147 -28.09 9.00 -10.45
CA ASN A 147 -28.61 8.14 -11.50
C ASN A 147 -28.76 6.69 -11.03
N TYR A 148 -27.79 6.16 -10.28
CA TYR A 148 -27.83 4.80 -9.76
C TYR A 148 -29.01 4.58 -8.80
N PHE A 149 -29.25 5.51 -7.89
CA PHE A 149 -30.28 5.38 -6.87
C PHE A 149 -31.71 5.61 -7.38
N ASN A 150 -31.87 6.19 -8.58
CA ASN A 150 -33.17 6.25 -9.25
C ASN A 150 -33.68 4.85 -9.62
N ASP A 151 -32.77 3.94 -10.03
CA ASP A 151 -33.13 2.59 -10.45
C ASP A 151 -33.00 1.55 -9.33
N LYS A 152 -31.98 1.72 -8.45
CA LYS A 152 -31.60 0.72 -7.44
C LYS A 152 -31.58 1.32 -6.04
N PRO A 153 -32.33 0.75 -5.06
CA PRO A 153 -32.45 1.35 -3.74
C PRO A 153 -31.23 1.18 -2.83
N MET A 154 -30.32 0.24 -3.17
CA MET A 154 -29.19 -0.14 -2.33
C MET A 154 -27.87 -0.19 -3.13
N LEU A 155 -26.78 0.14 -2.46
CA LEU A 155 -25.45 0.22 -3.03
C LEU A 155 -24.47 -0.60 -2.20
N THR A 156 -23.81 -1.59 -2.79
CA THR A 156 -22.65 -2.23 -2.17
C THR A 156 -21.35 -1.54 -2.58
N ARG A 157 -20.25 -1.83 -1.89
CA ARG A 157 -18.94 -1.34 -2.29
C ARG A 157 -18.55 -1.82 -3.70
N ILE A 158 -18.94 -3.02 -4.10
CA ILE A 158 -18.65 -3.57 -5.43
C ILE A 158 -19.44 -2.82 -6.50
N ASP A 159 -20.71 -2.48 -6.23
CA ASP A 159 -21.52 -1.67 -7.14
C ASP A 159 -20.90 -0.29 -7.34
N PHE A 160 -20.47 0.35 -6.24
CA PHE A 160 -19.80 1.65 -6.30
C PHE A 160 -18.48 1.60 -7.07
N GLN A 161 -17.69 0.53 -6.91
CA GLN A 161 -16.48 0.29 -7.70
C GLN A 161 -16.78 0.24 -9.19
N ARG A 162 -17.80 -0.54 -9.59
CA ARG A 162 -18.20 -0.69 -11.00
C ARG A 162 -18.76 0.61 -11.57
N LEU A 163 -19.60 1.30 -10.81
CA LEU A 163 -20.24 2.56 -11.19
C LEU A 163 -19.20 3.66 -11.49
N CYS A 164 -18.21 3.80 -10.61
CA CYS A 164 -17.21 4.87 -10.72
C CYS A 164 -15.92 4.44 -11.42
N GLY A 165 -15.77 3.17 -11.80
CA GLY A 165 -14.53 2.64 -12.38
C GLY A 165 -13.34 2.68 -11.41
N PHE A 166 -13.60 2.48 -10.12
CA PHE A 166 -12.60 2.61 -9.06
C PHE A 166 -12.03 1.26 -8.60
N THR A 167 -10.76 1.28 -8.23
CA THR A 167 -10.15 0.22 -7.44
C THR A 167 -10.84 0.09 -6.08
N SER A 168 -10.69 -1.08 -5.45
CA SER A 168 -11.29 -1.38 -4.14
C SER A 168 -10.96 -0.32 -3.08
N THR A 169 -9.69 0.09 -3.03
CA THR A 169 -9.19 1.05 -2.05
C THR A 169 -9.70 2.46 -2.32
N THR A 170 -9.73 2.91 -3.58
CA THR A 170 -10.29 4.21 -3.95
C THR A 170 -11.79 4.27 -3.65
N ALA A 171 -12.55 3.23 -4.01
CA ALA A 171 -13.97 3.14 -3.71
C ALA A 171 -14.24 3.19 -2.21
N ALA A 172 -13.51 2.41 -1.40
CA ALA A 172 -13.64 2.44 0.06
C ALA A 172 -13.35 3.82 0.64
N ARG A 173 -12.34 4.54 0.13
CA ARG A 173 -12.03 5.92 0.56
C ARG A 173 -13.18 6.89 0.23
N HIS A 174 -13.74 6.83 -0.98
CA HIS A 174 -14.87 7.69 -1.34
C HIS A 174 -16.14 7.36 -0.56
N ILE A 175 -16.43 6.08 -0.33
CA ILE A 175 -17.56 5.66 0.53
C ILE A 175 -17.38 6.18 1.95
N LYS A 176 -16.17 6.06 2.52
CA LYS A 176 -15.85 6.62 3.84
C LYS A 176 -16.15 8.12 3.89
N ARG A 177 -15.66 8.88 2.92
CA ARG A 177 -15.96 10.32 2.78
C ARG A 177 -17.46 10.59 2.72
N LEU A 178 -18.21 9.87 1.88
CA LEU A 178 -19.66 10.06 1.72
C LEU A 178 -20.45 9.74 2.99
N LYS A 179 -19.97 8.81 3.82
CA LYS A 179 -20.53 8.56 5.15
C LYS A 179 -20.23 9.70 6.12
N GLU A 180 -19.01 10.22 6.12
CA GLU A 180 -18.60 11.36 6.95
C GLU A 180 -19.38 12.64 6.57
N GLU A 181 -19.65 12.84 5.28
CA GLU A 181 -20.54 13.90 4.75
C GLU A 181 -22.03 13.64 5.00
N LYS A 182 -22.41 12.54 5.66
CA LYS A 182 -23.81 12.11 5.90
C LYS A 182 -24.67 11.97 4.62
N LYS A 183 -24.05 11.68 3.48
CA LYS A 183 -24.77 11.42 2.21
C LYS A 183 -25.19 9.95 2.05
N LEU A 184 -24.42 9.03 2.63
CA LEU A 184 -24.69 7.59 2.63
C LEU A 184 -24.76 7.05 4.05
N ASN A 185 -25.72 6.18 4.32
CA ASN A 185 -25.81 5.43 5.58
C ASN A 185 -25.58 3.93 5.36
N ASN A 186 -24.87 3.28 6.28
CA ASN A 186 -24.72 1.82 6.27
C ASN A 186 -25.86 1.20 7.07
N ILE A 187 -26.72 0.44 6.41
CA ILE A 187 -27.86 -0.24 7.05
C ILE A 187 -27.53 -1.66 7.51
N HIS A 188 -26.32 -2.14 7.27
CA HIS A 188 -25.91 -3.49 7.63
C HIS A 188 -24.60 -3.51 8.44
N THR A 189 -24.10 -4.71 8.75
CA THR A 189 -22.90 -4.93 9.54
C THR A 189 -21.65 -4.30 8.90
N TYR A 190 -20.61 -4.14 9.72
CA TYR A 190 -19.32 -3.62 9.27
C TYR A 190 -18.65 -4.51 8.20
N TYR A 191 -18.74 -5.83 8.36
CA TYR A 191 -18.11 -6.79 7.46
C TYR A 191 -18.85 -6.95 6.13
N ASN A 192 -20.17 -6.74 6.13
CA ASN A 192 -21.02 -6.85 4.93
C ASN A 192 -21.80 -5.54 4.68
N PRO A 193 -21.13 -4.41 4.45
CA PRO A 193 -21.81 -3.12 4.43
C PRO A 193 -22.72 -2.96 3.22
N ILE A 194 -23.93 -2.44 3.46
CA ILE A 194 -24.92 -2.09 2.44
C ILE A 194 -25.30 -0.64 2.67
N TYR A 195 -25.15 0.19 1.63
CA TYR A 195 -25.35 1.62 1.71
C TYR A 195 -26.66 2.06 1.08
N VAL A 196 -27.34 2.99 1.74
CA VAL A 196 -28.52 3.69 1.23
C VAL A 196 -28.30 5.20 1.29
N PRO A 197 -28.94 5.98 0.39
CA PRO A 197 -28.86 7.42 0.44
C PRO A 197 -29.61 7.94 1.68
N MET A 198 -29.03 8.95 2.33
CA MET A 198 -29.72 9.69 3.38
C MET A 198 -30.83 10.58 2.79
N PRO A 199 -31.88 10.91 3.56
CA PRO A 199 -32.92 11.84 3.12
C PRO A 199 -32.33 13.16 2.62
N GLY A 200 -32.88 13.70 1.53
CA GLY A 200 -32.38 14.91 0.87
C GLY A 200 -31.25 14.70 -0.13
N TYR A 201 -30.69 13.48 -0.23
CA TYR A 201 -29.60 13.16 -1.15
C TYR A 201 -30.00 12.11 -2.18
N TYR A 202 -29.41 12.23 -3.38
CA TYR A 202 -29.53 11.26 -4.49
C TYR A 202 -30.97 10.86 -4.84
N GLY A 203 -31.89 11.83 -4.86
CA GLY A 203 -33.28 11.62 -5.26
C GLY A 203 -34.24 11.18 -4.13
N LYS A 204 -33.77 11.04 -2.89
CA LYS A 204 -34.66 10.80 -1.74
C LYS A 204 -35.18 12.12 -1.16
N ALA A 205 -36.49 12.18 -0.95
CA ALA A 205 -37.14 13.31 -0.30
C ALA A 205 -36.54 13.58 1.09
N GLU A 206 -36.45 14.86 1.47
CA GLU A 206 -36.13 15.26 2.85
C GLU A 206 -37.27 14.81 3.76
N ILE A 207 -36.93 14.18 4.89
CA ILE A 207 -37.90 13.98 5.96
C ILE A 207 -38.07 15.35 6.62
N LYS A 208 -39.23 15.98 6.45
CA LYS A 208 -39.63 17.12 7.28
C LYS A 208 -39.90 16.55 8.68
N GLU A 209 -39.11 16.95 9.67
CA GLU A 209 -39.39 16.68 11.09
C GLU A 209 -40.58 17.53 11.52
N ASP A 210 -41.78 17.17 11.09
CA ASP A 210 -43.04 17.57 11.71
C ASP A 210 -43.88 16.30 11.83
N GLU A 211 -44.50 16.06 13.00
CA GLU A 211 -45.43 14.96 13.33
C GLU A 211 -44.91 13.68 14.03
N THR A 212 -43.97 13.76 14.97
CA THR A 212 -43.85 12.71 16.02
C THR A 212 -43.86 13.20 17.47
N ASN A 213 -44.28 14.44 17.73
CA ASN A 213 -44.69 14.90 19.07
C ASN A 213 -46.21 15.09 19.15
N ALA A 214 -46.96 14.05 18.77
CA ALA A 214 -48.37 13.93 19.08
C ALA A 214 -48.76 12.46 19.08
N ILE A 215 -48.43 11.75 20.16
CA ILE A 215 -49.33 10.84 20.90
C ILE A 215 -48.66 10.62 22.27
N LYS A 216 -49.49 10.77 23.30
CA LYS A 216 -49.20 10.80 24.73
C LYS A 216 -48.46 9.56 25.25
#